data_AF-A9BAI7-F1
#
_entry.id   AF-A9BAI7-F1
#
_cell.length_a   1.000
_cell.length_b   1.000
_cell.length_c   1.000
_cell.angle_alpha   90.00
_cell.angle_beta   90.00
_cell.angle_gamma   90.00
#
_symmetry.space_group_name_H-M   'P 1'
#
loop_
_entity.id
_entity.type
_entity.pdbx_description
1 polymer ?
#
loop_
_entity_poly.entity_id
_entity_poly.type
_entity_poly.pdbx_seq_one_letter_code
_entity_poly.pdbx_strand_id
1 'polypeptide(L)'
;MEESHQDQIKGDNSQALSESSSNVVTQEVKEKPLKIEEKPFDVFILDHFIPGLKSSLHKFGISAPVITLKEDERPVTGGKCWMVYAKLPKDRKFWICFSTNQISSLKNFAISESGAEPSLLESFLIDERKTTLPLLISRTLQRLNGQKWLGRN
;
A
#
# COMPACT_ATOMS: atom_id res chain seq x y z
N MET A 1 -38.59 -55.91 -35.62
CA MET A 1 -37.36 -55.61 -34.87
C MET A 1 -36.50 -54.82 -35.85
N GLU A 2 -36.48 -53.49 -35.88
CA GLU A 2 -36.81 -52.48 -34.87
C GLU A 2 -37.15 -51.16 -35.59
N GLU A 3 -37.96 -50.33 -34.93
CA GLU A 3 -38.45 -48.98 -35.25
C GLU A 3 -37.33 -47.95 -35.49
N SER A 4 -37.46 -47.01 -36.45
CA SER A 4 -38.01 -45.65 -36.30
C SER A 4 -37.25 -44.74 -35.32
N HIS A 5 -36.62 -43.68 -35.82
CA HIS A 5 -37.06 -42.29 -35.62
C HIS A 5 -35.99 -41.29 -36.10
N GLN A 6 -36.44 -40.44 -37.01
CA GLN A 6 -35.90 -39.14 -37.33
C GLN A 6 -36.18 -38.21 -36.15
N ASP A 7 -35.20 -37.45 -35.65
CA ASP A 7 -35.51 -36.14 -35.09
C ASP A 7 -34.31 -35.19 -35.00
N GLN A 8 -34.67 -33.93 -35.14
CA GLN A 8 -33.86 -32.77 -35.42
C GLN A 8 -34.00 -31.85 -34.21
N ILE A 9 -32.90 -31.41 -33.60
CA ILE A 9 -32.94 -30.39 -32.55
C ILE A 9 -32.13 -29.17 -32.98
N LYS A 10 -32.89 -28.09 -33.20
CA LYS A 10 -32.50 -26.69 -33.30
C LYS A 10 -32.05 -26.14 -31.94
N GLY A 11 -31.21 -25.11 -31.97
CA GLY A 11 -30.99 -24.16 -30.87
C GLY A 11 -29.88 -23.18 -31.28
N ASP A 12 -30.23 -22.13 -32.02
CA ASP A 12 -30.41 -20.76 -31.49
C ASP A 12 -29.13 -20.20 -30.88
N ASN A 13 -28.42 -19.39 -31.66
CA ASN A 13 -27.66 -18.30 -31.07
C ASN A 13 -27.72 -17.08 -31.99
N SER A 14 -28.69 -16.23 -31.67
CA SER A 14 -28.72 -14.84 -32.06
C SER A 14 -27.47 -14.13 -31.52
N GLN A 15 -26.69 -13.45 -32.37
CA GLN A 15 -26.36 -12.04 -32.12
C GLN A 15 -25.63 -11.41 -33.30
N ALA A 16 -26.27 -10.36 -33.81
CA ALA A 16 -25.69 -9.27 -34.55
C ALA A 16 -24.51 -8.63 -33.80
N LEU A 17 -23.52 -8.19 -34.56
CA LEU A 17 -22.64 -7.02 -34.33
C LEU A 17 -21.96 -6.77 -35.69
N SER A 18 -22.56 -5.92 -36.53
CA SER A 18 -22.25 -4.50 -36.64
C SER A 18 -20.84 -4.25 -37.17
N GLU A 19 -20.81 -3.90 -38.46
CA GLU A 19 -19.81 -3.06 -39.10
C GLU A 19 -19.39 -1.90 -38.18
N SER A 20 -18.09 -1.60 -38.12
CA SER A 20 -17.57 -0.22 -38.26
C SER A 20 -16.05 -0.19 -38.10
N SER A 21 -15.41 0.08 -39.24
CA SER A 21 -14.22 0.91 -39.43
C SER A 21 -13.12 0.91 -38.37
N SER A 22 -12.01 0.30 -38.78
CA SER A 22 -10.65 0.80 -38.66
C SER A 22 -10.56 2.30 -38.32
N ASN A 23 -10.10 2.59 -37.10
CA ASN A 23 -9.21 3.73 -36.94
C ASN A 23 -8.07 3.32 -35.99
N VAL A 24 -6.88 3.27 -36.57
CA VAL A 24 -5.63 2.93 -35.91
C VAL A 24 -5.25 4.15 -35.07
N VAL A 25 -5.37 4.05 -33.75
CA VAL A 25 -4.69 4.98 -32.85
C VAL A 25 -3.80 4.15 -31.94
N THR A 26 -2.50 4.24 -32.24
CA THR A 26 -1.39 3.81 -31.41
C THR A 26 -1.57 4.37 -29.99
N GLN A 27 -2.19 3.59 -29.11
CA GLN A 27 -2.16 3.84 -27.68
C GLN A 27 -1.11 2.89 -27.10
N GLU A 28 0.01 3.47 -26.67
CA GLU A 28 0.87 2.84 -25.68
C GLU A 28 -0.02 2.34 -24.55
N VAL A 29 -0.21 1.02 -24.49
CA VAL A 29 -0.84 0.37 -23.36
C VAL A 29 0.15 0.55 -22.21
N LYS A 30 -0.03 1.65 -21.48
CA LYS A 30 0.47 1.81 -20.13
C LYS A 30 -0.21 0.71 -19.33
N GLU A 31 0.42 -0.47 -19.29
CA GLU A 31 0.00 -1.61 -18.49
C GLU A 31 -0.44 -1.04 -17.14
N LYS A 32 -1.72 -1.24 -16.77
CA LYS A 32 -2.18 -0.96 -15.42
C LYS A 32 -1.19 -1.71 -14.52
N PRO A 33 -0.36 -1.02 -13.71
CA PRO A 33 0.59 -1.72 -12.88
C PRO A 33 -0.23 -2.71 -12.07
N LEU A 34 0.06 -4.01 -12.19
CA LEU A 34 -0.57 -5.04 -11.36
C LEU A 34 -0.58 -4.48 -9.95
N LYS A 35 -1.77 -4.24 -9.41
CA LYS A 35 -1.97 -3.40 -8.23
C LYS A 35 -1.22 -4.05 -7.07
N ILE A 36 -0.02 -3.55 -6.79
CA ILE A 36 0.81 -4.02 -5.68
C ILE A 36 0.00 -3.88 -4.38
N GLU A 37 -0.91 -2.91 -4.34
CA GLU A 37 -1.88 -2.64 -3.28
C GLU A 37 -2.91 -3.75 -3.02
N GLU A 38 -3.16 -4.66 -3.98
CA GLU A 38 -4.09 -5.78 -3.80
C GLU A 38 -3.40 -7.03 -3.21
N LYS A 39 -2.08 -6.99 -3.04
CA LYS A 39 -1.34 -8.05 -2.37
C LYS A 39 -1.73 -8.17 -0.90
N PRO A 40 -1.54 -9.35 -0.28
CA PRO A 40 -1.68 -9.51 1.17
C PRO A 40 -0.86 -8.46 1.92
N PHE A 41 -1.39 -8.00 3.04
CA PHE A 41 -0.79 -6.91 3.83
C PHE A 41 0.68 -7.16 4.17
N ASP A 42 1.02 -8.36 4.64
CA ASP A 42 2.40 -8.69 5.02
C ASP A 42 3.35 -8.60 3.82
N VAL A 43 2.94 -9.14 2.67
CA VAL A 43 3.71 -9.08 1.42
C VAL A 43 3.87 -7.63 0.96
N PHE A 44 2.79 -6.86 0.98
CA PHE A 44 2.86 -5.44 0.64
C PHE A 44 3.83 -4.68 1.54
N ILE A 45 3.77 -4.91 2.85
CA ILE A 45 4.60 -4.18 3.81
C ILE A 45 6.06 -4.62 3.72
N LEU A 46 6.32 -5.92 3.80
CA LEU A 46 7.67 -6.49 3.88
C LEU A 46 8.44 -6.38 2.56
N ASP A 47 7.79 -6.67 1.43
CA ASP A 47 8.49 -6.78 0.14
C ASP A 47 8.47 -5.49 -0.66
N HIS A 48 7.53 -4.59 -0.39
CA HIS A 48 7.35 -3.36 -1.17
C HIS A 48 7.51 -2.09 -0.34
N PHE A 49 6.74 -1.93 0.73
CA PHE A 49 6.75 -0.70 1.51
C PHE A 49 8.06 -0.48 2.24
N ILE A 50 8.52 -1.46 3.03
CA ILE A 50 9.76 -1.33 3.81
C ILE A 50 10.97 -1.11 2.89
N PRO A 51 11.19 -1.88 1.82
CA PRO A 51 12.30 -1.64 0.90
C PRO A 51 12.20 -0.28 0.19
N GLY A 52 11.01 0.11 -0.26
CA GLY A 52 10.79 1.41 -0.91
C GLY A 52 11.04 2.58 0.03
N LEU A 53 10.63 2.45 1.30
CA LEU A 53 10.87 3.46 2.33
C LEU A 53 12.36 3.54 2.69
N LYS A 54 13.05 2.41 2.87
CA LYS A 54 14.51 2.38 3.11
C LYS A 54 15.28 3.06 1.96
N SER A 55 14.94 2.72 0.71
CA SER A 55 15.55 3.34 -0.48
C SER A 55 15.33 4.86 -0.50
N SER A 56 14.12 5.30 -0.17
CA SER A 56 13.81 6.73 -0.12
C SER A 56 14.54 7.45 1.01
N LEU A 57 14.58 6.88 2.21
CA LEU A 57 15.32 7.42 3.35
C LEU A 57 16.82 7.53 3.06
N HIS A 58 17.39 6.55 2.37
CA HIS A 58 18.79 6.59 1.92
C HIS A 58 19.06 7.76 0.98
N LYS A 59 18.13 8.07 0.05
CA LYS A 59 18.23 9.27 -0.81
C LYS A 59 18.23 10.59 -0.02
N PHE A 60 17.64 10.61 1.17
CA PHE A 60 17.67 11.75 2.09
C PHE A 60 18.88 11.75 3.05
N GLY A 61 19.85 10.85 2.84
CA GLY A 61 21.06 10.76 3.65
C GLY A 61 20.89 10.02 4.98
N ILE A 62 19.79 9.28 5.16
CA ILE A 62 19.63 8.42 6.34
C ILE A 62 20.22 7.05 6.06
N SER A 63 21.41 6.83 6.63
CA SER A 63 22.14 5.57 6.55
C SER A 63 21.55 4.52 7.49
N ALA A 64 21.34 3.30 6.99
CA ALA A 64 20.96 2.11 7.77
C ALA A 64 19.73 2.25 8.70
N PRO A 65 18.56 2.68 8.21
CA PRO A 65 17.34 2.65 9.00
C PRO A 65 16.93 1.19 9.31
N VAL A 66 16.65 0.90 10.58
CA VAL A 66 16.04 -0.37 11.00
C VAL A 66 14.55 -0.20 10.89
N ILE A 67 13.90 -0.96 10.02
CA ILE A 67 12.45 -0.89 9.79
C ILE A 67 11.91 -2.32 9.79
N THR A 68 10.89 -2.57 10.61
CA THR A 68 10.29 -3.89 10.84
C THR A 68 8.78 -3.79 10.94
N LEU A 69 8.07 -4.78 10.40
CA LEU A 69 6.66 -5.01 10.70
C LEU A 69 6.57 -5.85 11.98
N LYS A 70 5.73 -5.45 12.92
CA LYS A 70 5.44 -6.22 14.14
C LYS A 70 3.98 -6.03 14.56
N GLU A 71 3.45 -7.00 15.27
CA GLU A 71 2.20 -6.85 16.03
C GLU A 71 2.56 -6.59 17.49
N ASP A 72 2.11 -5.46 18.02
CA ASP A 72 2.47 -5.02 19.37
C ASP A 72 1.36 -4.12 19.94
N GLU A 73 1.49 -3.68 21.19
CA GLU A 73 0.58 -2.70 21.77
C GLU A 73 0.75 -1.33 21.11
N ARG A 74 -0.38 -0.75 20.69
CA ARG A 74 -0.42 0.57 20.07
C ARG A 74 0.17 1.61 21.03
N PRO A 75 1.10 2.45 20.56
CA PRO A 75 1.64 3.51 21.40
C PRO A 75 0.54 4.48 21.87
N VAL A 76 0.71 5.05 23.06
CA VAL A 76 -0.20 6.02 23.72
C VAL A 76 -1.54 5.43 24.21
N THR A 77 -2.31 4.78 23.34
CA THR A 77 -3.71 4.38 23.66
C THR A 77 -3.87 2.92 24.03
N GLY A 78 -2.82 2.10 23.88
CA GLY A 78 -2.89 0.66 24.07
C GLY A 78 -3.74 -0.07 23.03
N GLY A 79 -3.85 -1.39 23.18
CA GLY A 79 -4.56 -2.29 22.26
C GLY A 79 -3.64 -2.83 21.16
N LYS A 80 -3.76 -4.13 20.86
CA LYS A 80 -2.90 -4.79 19.87
C LYS A 80 -3.20 -4.30 18.46
N CYS A 81 -2.17 -3.97 17.71
CA CYS A 81 -2.29 -3.68 16.29
C CYS A 81 -1.02 -4.02 15.52
N TRP A 82 -1.19 -4.19 14.21
CA TRP A 82 -0.07 -4.28 13.30
C TRP A 82 0.56 -2.90 13.14
N MET A 83 1.89 -2.82 13.26
CA MET A 83 2.61 -1.58 13.12
C MET A 83 3.93 -1.77 12.36
N VAL A 84 4.24 -0.79 11.52
CA VAL A 84 5.59 -0.62 11.01
C VAL A 84 6.35 0.25 12.00
N TYR A 85 7.33 -0.35 12.66
CA TYR A 85 8.27 0.34 13.52
C TYR A 85 9.54 0.67 12.77
N ALA A 86 10.05 1.87 12.95
CA ALA A 86 11.32 2.28 12.40
C ALA A 86 12.18 2.98 13.45
N LYS A 87 13.45 2.57 13.52
CA LYS A 87 14.52 3.24 14.27
C LYS A 87 15.50 3.86 13.28
N LEU A 88 15.67 5.16 13.37
CA LEU A 88 16.61 5.97 12.60
C LEU A 88 17.79 6.38 13.50
N PRO A 89 18.88 6.93 12.93
CA PRO A 89 19.97 7.52 13.71
C PRO A 89 19.48 8.62 14.67
N LYS A 90 20.30 8.93 15.69
CA LYS A 90 20.00 9.93 16.75
C LYS A 90 18.77 9.56 17.60
N ASP A 91 18.56 8.26 17.84
CA ASP A 91 17.45 7.71 18.65
C ASP A 91 16.06 8.21 18.24
N ARG A 92 15.89 8.48 16.95
CA ARG A 92 14.63 8.84 16.33
C ARG A 92 13.86 7.58 15.97
N LYS A 93 12.60 7.53 16.38
CA LYS A 93 11.71 6.40 16.17
C LYS A 93 10.40 6.88 15.59
N PHE A 94 9.79 6.09 14.73
CA PHE A 94 8.41 6.33 14.31
C PHE A 94 7.65 5.02 14.17
N TRP A 95 6.33 5.13 14.25
CA TRP A 95 5.39 4.03 14.15
C TRP A 95 4.30 4.40 13.15
N ILE A 96 3.96 3.46 12.27
CA ILE A 96 2.74 3.51 11.46
C ILE A 96 1.87 2.37 11.95
N CYS A 97 0.82 2.70 12.69
CA CYS A 97 -0.10 1.74 13.29
C CYS A 97 -1.30 1.54 12.36
N PHE A 98 -1.65 0.29 12.06
CA PHE A 98 -2.79 -0.09 11.24
C PHE A 98 -3.86 -0.70 12.14
N SER A 99 -5.10 -0.23 12.06
CA SER A 99 -6.19 -0.77 12.88
C SER A 99 -6.54 -2.22 12.52
N THR A 100 -6.29 -2.64 11.28
CA THR A 100 -6.40 -4.04 10.83
C THR A 100 -5.22 -4.39 9.93
N ASN A 101 -5.04 -5.67 9.59
CA ASN A 101 -4.05 -6.17 8.64
C ASN A 101 -4.39 -5.83 7.18
N GLN A 102 -4.77 -4.58 6.91
CA GLN A 102 -5.07 -4.06 5.58
C GLN A 102 -4.50 -2.65 5.43
N ILE A 103 -3.96 -2.34 4.25
CA ILE A 103 -3.40 -1.02 3.95
C ILE A 103 -4.47 0.09 3.86
N SER A 104 -5.71 -0.30 3.55
CA SER A 104 -6.89 0.57 3.50
C SER A 104 -7.45 0.91 4.89
N SER A 105 -7.00 0.21 5.93
CA SER A 105 -7.47 0.43 7.30
C SER A 105 -7.12 1.83 7.82
N LEU A 106 -7.78 2.21 8.90
CA LEU A 106 -7.42 3.42 9.63
C LEU A 106 -5.96 3.30 10.10
N LYS A 107 -5.17 4.33 9.78
CA LYS A 107 -3.77 4.38 10.13
C LYS A 107 -3.51 5.54 11.07
N ASN A 108 -2.60 5.33 12.00
CA ASN A 108 -2.09 6.37 12.86
C ASN A 108 -0.57 6.44 12.76
N PHE A 109 -0.04 7.64 12.96
CA PHE A 109 1.38 7.92 12.95
C PHE A 109 1.81 8.38 14.33
N ALA A 110 2.91 7.84 14.82
CA ALA A 110 3.54 8.32 16.04
C ALA A 110 5.03 8.52 15.79
N ILE A 111 5.61 9.47 16.50
CA ILE A 111 7.03 9.81 16.45
C ILE A 111 7.58 9.93 17.85
N SER A 112 8.86 9.63 17.99
CA SER A 112 9.62 9.91 19.19
C SER A 112 11.05 10.29 18.84
N GLU A 113 11.59 11.27 19.55
CA GLU A 113 12.98 11.68 19.49
C GLU A 113 13.64 11.50 20.86
N SER A 114 14.97 11.45 20.90
CA SER A 114 15.75 11.35 22.14
C SER A 114 15.45 10.10 22.97
N GLY A 115 14.99 9.03 22.32
CA GLY A 115 14.77 7.74 22.97
C GLY A 115 13.51 7.63 23.83
N ALA A 116 12.71 8.69 23.95
CA ALA A 116 11.47 8.69 24.73
C ALA A 116 10.40 7.75 24.16
N GLU A 117 9.33 7.52 24.93
CA GLU A 117 8.12 6.92 24.39
C GLU A 117 7.30 7.98 23.63
N PRO A 118 6.65 7.63 22.52
CA PRO A 118 5.81 8.57 21.80
C PRO A 118 4.62 8.98 22.68
N SER A 119 4.35 10.28 22.72
CA SER A 119 3.25 10.86 23.52
C SER A 119 2.02 11.22 22.69
N LEU A 120 2.17 11.31 21.36
CA LEU A 120 1.12 11.73 20.44
C LEU A 120 0.91 10.68 19.36
N LEU A 121 -0.36 10.34 19.16
CA LEU A 121 -0.83 9.51 18.07
C LEU A 121 -1.63 10.39 17.10
N GLU A 122 -1.07 10.62 15.92
CA GLU A 122 -1.68 11.45 14.89
C GLU A 122 -2.43 10.61 13.86
N SER A 123 -3.52 11.15 13.32
CA SER A 123 -4.20 10.53 12.18
C SER A 123 -3.31 10.50 10.93
N PHE A 124 -3.31 9.38 10.20
CA PHE A 124 -2.46 9.18 9.02
C PHE A 124 -3.27 8.71 7.81
N LEU A 125 -3.29 9.52 6.74
CA LEU A 125 -4.01 9.23 5.48
C LEU A 125 -5.51 8.96 5.66
N ILE A 126 -6.16 9.70 6.56
CA ILE A 126 -7.60 9.56 6.82
C ILE A 126 -8.47 10.06 5.66
N ASP A 127 -7.98 11.05 4.91
CA ASP A 127 -8.72 11.65 3.79
C ASP A 127 -8.54 10.87 2.48
N GLU A 128 -7.61 9.91 2.46
CA GLU A 128 -7.18 9.24 1.25
C GLU A 128 -8.07 8.02 0.98
N ARG A 129 -8.96 8.11 -0.03
CA ARG A 129 -9.85 7.00 -0.41
C ARG A 129 -9.10 5.72 -0.80
N LYS A 130 -7.89 5.86 -1.35
CA LYS A 130 -7.04 4.73 -1.74
C LYS A 130 -5.62 4.96 -1.26
N THR A 131 -5.11 4.02 -0.47
CA THR A 131 -3.69 4.00 -0.10
C THR A 131 -2.89 3.27 -1.17
N THR A 132 -1.91 3.94 -1.77
CA THR A 132 -0.95 3.35 -2.72
C THR A 132 0.45 3.32 -2.14
N LEU A 133 1.31 2.44 -2.66
CA LEU A 133 2.72 2.38 -2.24
C LEU A 133 3.44 3.75 -2.30
N PRO A 134 3.42 4.50 -3.44
CA PRO A 134 4.09 5.80 -3.52
C PRO A 134 3.44 6.84 -2.60
N LEU A 135 2.12 6.79 -2.40
CA LEU A 135 1.44 7.70 -1.48
C LEU A 135 1.88 7.45 -0.03
N LEU A 136 1.91 6.18 0.39
CA LEU A 136 2.32 5.81 1.74
C LEU A 136 3.76 6.25 2.02
N ILE A 137 4.69 5.98 1.10
CA ILE A 137 6.09 6.40 1.21
C ILE A 137 6.22 7.92 1.25
N SER A 138 5.64 8.63 0.27
CA SER A 138 5.79 10.09 0.17
C SER A 138 5.23 10.81 1.38
N ARG A 139 4.09 10.36 1.92
CA ARG A 139 3.47 10.94 3.11
C ARG A 139 4.24 10.62 4.38
N THR A 140 4.82 9.43 4.52
CA THR A 140 5.76 9.14 5.61
C THR A 140 6.96 10.09 5.55
N LEU A 141 7.57 10.28 4.37
CA LEU A 141 8.69 11.21 4.21
C LEU A 141 8.29 12.65 4.52
N GLN A 142 7.10 13.09 4.10
CA GLN A 142 6.57 14.41 4.42
C GLN A 142 6.46 14.64 5.94
N ARG A 143 5.98 13.63 6.69
CA ARG A 143 5.93 13.69 8.16
C ARG A 143 7.33 13.79 8.78
N LEU A 144 8.28 12.98 8.32
CA LEU A 144 9.68 13.05 8.78
C LEU A 144 10.34 14.39 8.43
N ASN A 145 10.03 14.96 7.27
CA ASN A 145 10.54 16.26 6.88
C ASN A 145 9.99 17.39 7.75
N GLY A 146 8.70 17.31 8.14
CA GLY A 146 8.08 18.24 9.08
C GLY A 146 8.78 18.28 10.44
N GLN A 147 9.37 17.16 10.86
CA GLN A 147 10.19 17.07 12.08
C GLN A 147 11.65 17.53 11.86
N LYS A 148 12.02 17.98 10.66
CA LYS A 148 13.39 18.28 10.24
C LYS A 148 14.33 17.08 10.41
N TRP A 149 13.82 15.87 10.20
CA TRP A 149 14.62 14.66 10.31
C TRP A 149 15.34 14.27 9.01
N LEU A 150 14.88 14.79 7.87
CA LEU A 150 15.49 14.56 6.56
C LEU A 150 16.50 15.67 6.22
N GLY A 151 17.65 15.29 5.65
CA GLY A 151 18.86 16.13 5.58
C GLY A 151 18.90 17.25 4.53
N ARG A 152 17.75 17.82 4.14
CA ARG A 152 17.68 18.99 3.25
C ARG A 152 16.54 19.90 3.69
N ASN A 153 16.88 20.97 4.43
CA ASN A 153 16.07 22.17 4.55
C ASN A 153 16.97 23.37 4.26
#